data_AF-A0A516P2I6-F1
#
_entry.id   AF-A0A516P2I6-F1
#
_cell.length_a   1.000
_cell.length_b   1.000
_cell.length_c   1.000
_cell.angle_alpha   90.00
_cell.angle_beta   90.00
_cell.angle_gamma   90.00
#
_symmetry.space_group_name_H-M   'P 1'
#
loop_
_entity.id
_entity.type
_entity.pdbx_description
1 polymer ?
#
loop_
_entity_poly.entity_id
_entity_poly.type
_entity_poly.pdbx_seq_one_letter_code
_entity_poly.pdbx_strand_id
1 'polypeptide(L)'
;MNTNENDIKSSTVGILINNTTERSSKGIKIEVEDTDTSNKLFNYLKSQYNTPKILSGIPQKNSDSQILGNSAFSWNLKDKTIVLAQYYEYTDKKPTVSSVLYFIDNKVMMPDNQESVTSHVVKTFTP
;
A
#
# COMPACT_ATOMS: atom_id res chain seq x y z
N MET A 1 24.80 -20.91 -20.89
CA MET A 1 24.40 -19.52 -20.60
C MET A 1 23.51 -19.57 -19.37
N ASN A 2 24.04 -19.20 -18.21
CA ASN A 2 23.24 -19.00 -16.99
C ASN A 2 23.12 -17.49 -16.80
N THR A 3 22.06 -16.90 -17.34
CA THR A 3 21.57 -15.62 -16.83
C THR A 3 20.85 -15.95 -15.53
N ASN A 4 21.57 -15.84 -14.41
CA ASN A 4 20.92 -15.61 -13.13
C ASN A 4 20.14 -14.32 -13.30
N GLU A 5 18.84 -14.43 -13.58
CA GLU A 5 17.92 -13.30 -13.47
C GLU A 5 18.08 -12.79 -12.05
N ASN A 6 18.72 -11.61 -11.94
CA ASN A 6 18.74 -10.87 -10.71
C ASN A 6 17.27 -10.55 -10.41
N ASP A 7 16.69 -11.31 -9.49
CA ASP A 7 15.41 -11.03 -8.86
C ASP A 7 15.62 -9.76 -8.01
N ILE A 8 15.73 -8.59 -8.67
CA ILE A 8 15.98 -7.31 -8.03
C ILE A 8 14.69 -6.94 -7.30
N LYS A 9 14.62 -7.32 -6.03
CA LYS A 9 13.60 -6.85 -5.09
C LYS A 9 13.66 -5.33 -5.06
N SER A 10 12.68 -4.69 -5.69
CA SER A 10 12.61 -3.24 -5.76
C SER A 10 11.87 -2.70 -4.55
N SER A 11 12.34 -1.57 -4.04
CA SER A 11 11.56 -0.76 -3.12
C SER A 11 11.71 0.70 -3.52
N THR A 12 10.57 1.33 -3.78
CA THR A 12 10.52 2.73 -4.20
C THR A 12 9.91 3.57 -3.08
N VAL A 13 10.54 4.71 -2.77
CA VAL A 13 10.00 5.69 -1.82
C VAL A 13 9.65 6.96 -2.58
N GLY A 14 8.36 7.30 -2.58
CA GLY A 14 7.83 8.57 -3.07
C GLY A 14 7.47 9.50 -1.92
N ILE A 15 7.74 10.80 -2.08
CA ILE A 15 7.29 11.84 -1.15
C ILE A 15 6.03 12.50 -1.71
N LEU A 16 4.98 12.56 -0.90
CA LEU A 16 3.77 13.31 -1.23
C LEU A 16 3.99 14.76 -0.79
N ILE A 17 3.98 15.68 -1.75
CA ILE A 17 4.12 17.13 -1.50
C ILE A 17 2.76 17.82 -1.65
N ASN A 18 2.51 18.85 -0.83
CA ASN A 18 1.22 19.55 -0.80
C ASN A 18 0.84 20.26 -2.11
N ASN A 19 1.82 20.88 -2.77
CA ASN A 19 1.70 21.51 -4.08
C ASN A 19 3.12 21.84 -4.62
N THR A 20 3.20 22.25 -5.89
CA THR A 20 4.48 22.56 -6.55
C THR A 20 5.15 23.85 -6.06
N THR A 21 4.41 24.70 -5.35
CA THR A 21 4.80 26.07 -4.96
C THR A 21 5.41 26.12 -3.55
N GLU A 22 4.75 25.52 -2.55
CA GLU A 22 5.22 25.43 -1.15
C GLU A 22 6.07 24.18 -0.90
N ARG A 23 5.85 23.09 -1.66
CA ARG A 23 6.59 21.81 -1.58
C ARG A 23 6.79 21.25 -0.17
N SER A 24 5.82 21.42 0.72
CA SER A 24 5.93 20.81 2.05
C SER A 24 5.71 19.30 1.93
N SER A 25 6.63 18.50 2.52
CA SER A 25 6.49 17.05 2.60
C SER A 25 5.36 16.70 3.57
N LYS A 26 4.42 15.90 3.07
CA LYS A 26 3.10 15.74 3.67
C LYS A 26 2.60 14.29 3.69
N GLY A 27 3.38 13.40 3.09
CA GLY A 27 3.23 11.97 3.25
C GLY A 27 4.34 11.22 2.54
N ILE A 28 4.35 9.91 2.73
CA ILE A 28 5.30 9.00 2.10
C ILE A 28 4.50 7.86 1.47
N LYS A 29 4.86 7.51 0.23
CA LYS A 29 4.43 6.28 -0.45
C LYS A 29 5.63 5.35 -0.52
N ILE A 30 5.50 4.13 -0.01
CA ILE A 30 6.53 3.10 -0.08
C ILE A 30 5.95 1.92 -0.86
N GLU A 31 6.61 1.53 -1.94
CA GLU A 31 6.27 0.36 -2.74
C GLU A 31 7.30 -0.72 -2.46
N VAL A 32 6.84 -1.94 -2.20
CA VAL A 32 7.66 -3.10 -1.85
C VAL A 32 7.27 -4.27 -2.73
N GLU A 33 8.18 -4.71 -3.58
CA GLU A 33 8.02 -5.86 -4.48
C GLU A 33 8.74 -7.08 -3.92
N ASP A 34 8.41 -7.44 -2.67
CA ASP A 34 8.96 -8.62 -2.00
C ASP A 34 7.90 -9.23 -1.07
N THR A 35 7.56 -10.51 -1.32
CA THR A 35 6.51 -11.24 -0.58
C THR A 35 6.76 -11.26 0.93
N ASP A 36 7.99 -11.58 1.34
CA ASP A 36 8.32 -11.72 2.76
C ASP A 36 8.25 -10.36 3.48
N THR A 37 8.80 -9.32 2.86
CA THR A 37 8.79 -7.96 3.41
C THR A 37 7.36 -7.39 3.43
N SER A 38 6.57 -7.61 2.38
CA SER A 38 5.15 -7.26 2.32
C SER A 38 4.36 -7.87 3.49
N ASN A 39 4.53 -9.16 3.73
CA ASN A 39 3.85 -9.87 4.82
C ASN A 39 4.34 -9.40 6.20
N LYS A 40 5.64 -9.18 6.37
CA LYS A 40 6.22 -8.63 7.60
C LYS A 40 5.67 -7.22 7.88
N LEU A 41 5.56 -6.39 6.86
CA LEU A 41 5.03 -5.03 6.97
C LEU A 41 3.57 -5.04 7.45
N PHE A 42 2.72 -5.88 6.86
CA PHE A 42 1.33 -6.01 7.31
C PHE A 42 1.22 -6.45 8.77
N ASN A 43 1.97 -7.49 9.15
CA ASN A 43 2.00 -7.99 10.52
C ASN A 43 2.53 -6.95 11.51
N TYR A 44 3.58 -6.21 11.14
CA TYR A 44 4.12 -5.13 11.94
C TYR A 44 3.07 -4.05 12.21
N LEU A 45 2.39 -3.54 11.17
CA LEU A 45 1.37 -2.50 11.32
C LEU A 45 0.21 -2.96 12.22
N LYS A 46 -0.25 -4.21 12.07
CA LYS A 46 -1.26 -4.79 12.97
C LYS A 46 -0.80 -4.85 14.42
N SER A 47 0.48 -5.19 14.66
CA SER A 47 1.03 -5.25 16.02
C SER A 47 1.18 -3.87 16.67
N GLN A 48 1.48 -2.83 15.88
CA GLN A 48 1.75 -1.49 16.40
C GLN A 48 0.48 -0.68 16.61
N TYR A 49 -0.51 -0.83 15.72
CA TYR A 49 -1.65 0.10 15.63
C TYR A 49 -3.02 -0.59 15.80
N ASN A 50 -3.03 -1.81 16.34
CA ASN A 50 -4.23 -2.64 16.50
C ASN A 50 -4.90 -3.02 15.16
N THR A 51 -6.13 -3.55 15.24
CA THR A 51 -6.91 -4.00 14.08
C THR A 51 -7.23 -2.83 13.14
N PRO A 52 -6.85 -2.92 11.84
CA PRO A 52 -7.19 -1.89 10.86
C PRO A 52 -8.69 -1.86 10.54
N LYS A 53 -9.13 -0.74 9.97
CA LYS A 53 -10.33 -0.73 9.15
C LYS A 53 -10.03 -1.46 7.84
N ILE A 54 -10.86 -2.44 7.49
CA ILE A 54 -10.78 -3.13 6.21
C ILE A 54 -11.42 -2.23 5.14
N LEU A 55 -10.65 -1.85 4.12
CA LEU A 55 -11.14 -1.12 2.94
C LEU A 55 -11.52 -2.10 1.84
N SER A 56 -10.65 -3.08 1.57
CA SER A 56 -10.90 -4.24 0.72
C SER A 56 -10.35 -5.50 1.41
N GLY A 57 -11.15 -6.56 1.46
CA GLY A 57 -10.78 -7.82 2.10
C GLY A 57 -9.66 -8.57 1.35
N ILE A 58 -9.05 -9.56 2.00
CA ILE A 58 -8.14 -10.48 1.31
C ILE A 58 -8.97 -11.28 0.28
N PRO A 59 -8.56 -11.34 -1.00
CA PRO A 59 -9.28 -12.10 -2.01
C PRO A 59 -9.43 -13.57 -1.63
N GLN A 60 -10.53 -14.18 -2.07
CA GLN A 60 -10.72 -15.61 -1.91
C GLN A 60 -9.89 -16.40 -2.94
N LYS A 61 -9.64 -17.68 -2.64
CA LYS A 61 -9.00 -18.58 -3.60
C LYS A 61 -9.91 -18.79 -4.80
N ASN A 62 -9.34 -18.73 -6.01
CA ASN A 62 -10.02 -19.10 -7.25
C ASN A 62 -10.10 -20.64 -7.42
N SER A 63 -10.63 -21.09 -8.56
CA SER A 63 -10.74 -22.52 -8.91
C SER A 63 -9.40 -23.25 -8.93
N ASP A 64 -8.30 -22.53 -9.18
CA ASP A 64 -6.94 -23.07 -9.24
C ASP A 64 -6.22 -22.99 -7.88
N SER A 65 -6.97 -22.71 -6.80
CA SER A 65 -6.44 -22.52 -5.44
C SER A 65 -5.47 -21.33 -5.28
N GLN A 66 -5.51 -20.37 -6.20
CA GLN A 66 -4.68 -19.16 -6.20
C GLN A 66 -5.44 -17.99 -5.57
N ILE A 67 -4.73 -17.13 -4.83
CA ILE A 67 -5.27 -15.86 -4.32
C ILE A 67 -4.79 -14.77 -5.27
N LEU A 68 -5.71 -14.10 -5.96
CA LEU A 68 -5.42 -13.07 -6.96
C LEU A 68 -6.27 -11.81 -6.69
N GLY A 69 -5.69 -10.64 -6.94
CA GLY A 69 -6.35 -9.33 -6.74
C GLY A 69 -5.67 -8.52 -5.65
N ASN A 70 -6.41 -7.65 -4.97
CA ASN A 70 -5.86 -6.76 -3.95
C ASN A 70 -6.66 -6.75 -2.65
N SER A 71 -5.95 -6.55 -1.54
CA SER A 71 -6.51 -6.21 -0.23
C SER A 71 -6.05 -4.81 0.17
N ALA A 72 -6.83 -4.14 1.03
CA ALA A 72 -6.45 -2.83 1.52
C ALA A 72 -6.99 -2.56 2.93
N PHE A 73 -6.15 -1.92 3.73
CA PHE A 73 -6.38 -1.68 5.14
C PHE A 73 -6.00 -0.26 5.51
N SER A 74 -6.75 0.37 6.41
CA SER A 74 -6.38 1.67 6.95
C SER A 74 -6.32 1.72 8.48
N TRP A 75 -5.35 2.49 8.96
CA TRP A 75 -5.24 2.88 10.36
C TRP A 75 -5.36 4.39 10.43
N ASN A 76 -6.43 4.86 11.07
CA ASN A 76 -6.62 6.27 11.35
C ASN A 76 -5.96 6.58 12.70
N LEU A 77 -4.83 7.29 12.65
CA LEU A 77 -4.20 7.89 13.80
C LEU A 77 -4.78 9.30 14.01
N LYS A 78 -4.31 10.00 15.05
CA LYS A 78 -4.87 11.32 15.42
C LYS A 78 -4.76 12.35 14.28
N ASP A 79 -3.56 12.51 13.72
CA ASP A 79 -3.22 13.53 12.71
C ASP A 79 -2.82 12.90 11.37
N LYS A 80 -2.79 11.57 11.28
CA LYS A 80 -2.27 10.84 10.13
C LYS A 80 -3.12 9.62 9.83
N THR A 81 -3.10 9.19 8.58
CA THR A 81 -3.68 7.93 8.16
C THR A 81 -2.63 7.09 7.47
N ILE A 82 -2.57 5.82 7.86
CA ILE A 82 -1.79 4.80 7.19
C ILE A 82 -2.74 4.00 6.32
N VAL A 83 -2.40 3.80 5.06
CA VAL A 83 -3.10 2.86 4.16
C VAL A 83 -2.10 1.85 3.66
N LEU A 84 -2.37 0.56 3.86
CA LEU A 84 -1.59 -0.52 3.26
C LEU A 84 -2.48 -1.22 2.24
N ALA A 85 -2.07 -1.22 0.97
CA ALA A 85 -2.61 -2.09 -0.06
C ALA A 85 -1.63 -3.24 -0.30
N GLN A 86 -2.15 -4.47 -0.40
CA GLN A 86 -1.37 -5.63 -0.83
C GLN A 86 -1.95 -6.17 -2.13
N TYR A 87 -1.08 -6.52 -3.06
CA TYR A 87 -1.43 -7.10 -4.35
C TYR A 87 -0.97 -8.55 -4.36
N TYR A 88 -1.90 -9.46 -4.63
CA TYR A 88 -1.67 -10.89 -4.70
C TYR A 88 -1.65 -11.30 -6.16
N GLU A 89 -0.51 -11.81 -6.59
CA GLU A 89 -0.25 -12.19 -7.96
C GLU A 89 0.34 -13.61 -8.01
N TYR A 90 0.47 -14.12 -9.23
CA TYR A 90 1.08 -15.42 -9.47
C TYR A 90 2.07 -15.31 -10.62
N THR A 91 3.33 -15.04 -10.27
CA THR A 91 4.43 -14.82 -11.21
C THR A 91 5.38 -16.02 -11.16
N ASP A 92 5.85 -16.48 -12.32
CA ASP A 92 6.76 -17.65 -12.43
C ASP A 92 6.30 -18.91 -11.68
N LYS A 93 4.99 -19.16 -11.75
CA LYS A 93 4.32 -20.27 -11.08
C LYS A 93 4.43 -20.24 -9.54
N LYS A 94 4.63 -19.06 -8.94
CA LYS A 94 4.71 -18.87 -7.49
C LYS A 94 3.79 -17.74 -7.05
N PRO A 95 3.17 -17.85 -5.87
CA PRO A 95 2.41 -16.75 -5.32
C PRO A 95 3.36 -15.61 -4.92
N THR A 96 3.04 -14.40 -5.36
CA THR A 96 3.79 -13.19 -5.06
C THR A 96 2.88 -12.20 -4.34
N VAL A 97 3.45 -11.46 -3.39
CA VAL A 97 2.76 -10.38 -2.68
C VAL A 97 3.60 -9.12 -2.72
N SER A 98 3.11 -8.08 -3.38
CA SER A 98 3.68 -6.74 -3.30
C SER A 98 2.81 -5.84 -2.43
N SER A 99 3.40 -4.79 -1.89
CA SER A 99 2.70 -3.86 -1.00
C SER A 99 2.94 -2.42 -1.39
N VAL A 100 1.91 -1.60 -1.22
CA VAL A 100 2.01 -0.15 -1.27
C VAL A 100 1.53 0.41 0.05
N LEU A 101 2.44 1.06 0.76
CA LEU A 101 2.19 1.75 2.02
C LEU A 101 2.09 3.25 1.77
N TYR A 102 0.98 3.84 2.17
CA TYR A 102 0.81 5.27 2.29
C TYR A 102 0.85 5.67 3.76
N PHE A 103 1.61 6.71 4.07
CA PHE A 103 1.60 7.38 5.36
C PHE A 103 1.34 8.86 5.13
N ILE A 104 0.14 9.34 5.47
CA ILE A 104 -0.39 10.62 4.98
C ILE A 104 -0.78 11.51 6.17
N ASP A 105 -0.40 12.78 6.15
CA ASP A 105 -0.97 13.80 7.05
C ASP A 105 -2.41 14.12 6.64
N ASN A 106 -3.35 14.04 7.58
CA ASN A 106 -4.78 14.20 7.29
C ASN A 106 -5.18 15.60 6.83
N LYS A 107 -4.29 16.59 6.95
CA LYS A 107 -4.52 17.99 6.51
C LYS A 107 -4.20 18.23 5.04
N VAL A 108 -3.76 17.21 4.31
CA VAL A 108 -3.25 17.36 2.95
C VAL A 108 -4.41 17.29 1.97
N MET A 109 -4.57 18.34 1.18
CA MET A 109 -5.62 18.46 0.18
C MET A 109 -5.10 18.06 -1.21
N MET A 110 -5.99 17.53 -2.04
CA MET A 110 -5.77 17.41 -3.47
C MET A 110 -5.66 18.80 -4.11
N PRO A 111 -4.97 18.96 -5.25
CA PRO A 111 -4.77 20.25 -5.90
C PRO A 111 -6.06 21.00 -6.27
N ASP A 112 -7.18 20.29 -6.41
CA ASP A 112 -8.51 20.84 -6.72
C ASP A 112 -9.30 21.31 -5.49
N ASN A 113 -8.73 21.17 -4.28
CA ASN A 113 -9.25 21.58 -2.97
C ASN A 113 -10.62 21.01 -2.56
N GLN A 114 -11.18 20.04 -3.29
CA GLN A 114 -12.48 19.45 -2.94
C GLN A 114 -12.37 18.19 -2.10
N GLU A 115 -11.18 17.60 -2.01
CA GLU A 115 -10.93 16.34 -1.30
C GLU A 115 -9.55 16.31 -0.63
N SER A 116 -9.43 15.62 0.51
CA SER A 116 -8.12 15.33 1.12
C SER A 116 -7.43 14.15 0.44
N VAL A 117 -6.10 14.13 0.38
CA VAL A 117 -5.32 13.01 -0.16
C VAL A 117 -5.67 11.70 0.57
N THR A 118 -5.86 11.74 1.88
CA THR A 118 -6.34 10.59 2.66
C THR A 118 -7.68 10.07 2.14
N SER A 119 -8.66 10.95 1.94
CA SER A 119 -9.98 10.56 1.42
C SER A 119 -9.88 9.97 0.02
N HIS A 120 -9.08 10.59 -0.85
CA HIS A 120 -8.86 10.12 -2.21
C HIS A 120 -8.28 8.69 -2.22
N VAL A 121 -7.19 8.46 -1.48
CA VAL A 121 -6.51 7.15 -1.38
C VAL A 121 -7.45 6.10 -0.79
N VAL A 122 -8.20 6.44 0.27
CA VAL A 122 -9.17 5.51 0.86
C VAL A 122 -10.25 5.12 -0.14
N LYS A 123 -10.78 6.08 -0.92
CA LYS A 123 -11.79 5.82 -1.96
C LYS A 123 -11.24 4.92 -3.07
N THR A 124 -9.99 5.08 -3.48
CA THR A 124 -9.36 4.20 -4.50
C THR A 124 -9.43 2.72 -4.13
N PHE A 125 -9.41 2.39 -2.84
CA PHE A 125 -9.38 1.02 -2.35
C PHE A 125 -10.69 0.56 -1.69
N THR A 126 -11.72 1.41 -1.69
CA THR A 126 -13.06 1.04 -1.21
C THR A 126 -13.89 0.60 -2.41
N PRO A 127 -14.45 -0.62 -2.43
CA PRO A 127 -15.32 -1.12 -3.50
C PRO A 127 -16.58 -0.27 -3.74
#